data_AF-A0AAJ2G750-F1
#
_entry.id   AF-A0AAJ2G750-F1
#
_cell.length_a   1.000
_cell.length_b   1.000
_cell.length_c   1.000
_cell.angle_alpha   90.00
_cell.angle_beta   90.00
_cell.angle_gamma   90.00
#
_symmetry.space_group_name_H-M   'P 1'
#
loop_
_entity.id
_entity.type
_entity.pdbx_description
1 polymer ?
#
loop_
_entity_poly.entity_id
_entity_poly.type
_entity_poly.pdbx_seq_one_letter_code
_entity_poly.pdbx_strand_id
1 'polypeptide(L)'
;MKWNCKYALGALLWGFTCVDVRAQQAPEPPFHLSKKEKRQGYQILFDGTSMEHWMGNLNEYVLEEGLIVMRPKSGGGGNLYSRDTYSDFILRFEFSLEPAGNNGLGLRHDYVEPPAGYSGMELQILDNEHPDYRSLEPGQYHGSVYKIIAAKRGFLKPAGSWNVQEVRAEGDHIQVILN
;
A
#
# COMPACT_ATOMS: atom_id res chain seq x y z
N MET A 1 -10.04 -15.09 22.35
CA MET A 1 -10.77 -14.07 21.56
C MET A 1 -9.74 -13.34 20.71
N LYS A 2 -9.77 -13.48 19.39
CA LYS A 2 -8.93 -12.70 18.49
C LYS A 2 -9.73 -11.48 18.02
N TRP A 3 -9.09 -10.32 17.99
CA TRP A 3 -9.68 -9.08 17.49
C TRP A 3 -9.40 -8.94 16.00
N ASN A 4 -10.46 -8.75 15.20
CA ASN A 4 -10.34 -8.56 13.74
C ASN A 4 -10.12 -7.07 13.44
N CYS A 5 -8.87 -6.61 13.43
CA CYS A 5 -8.55 -5.22 13.09
C CYS A 5 -8.63 -4.96 11.58
N LYS A 6 -9.08 -3.76 11.21
CA LYS A 6 -9.26 -3.33 9.82
C LYS A 6 -8.86 -1.87 9.64
N TYR A 7 -8.31 -1.46 8.50
CA TYR A 7 -7.67 -0.13 8.30
C TYR A 7 -8.09 0.57 6.98
N ALA A 8 -7.90 1.89 6.84
CA ALA A 8 -8.21 2.74 5.66
C ALA A 8 -7.39 4.07 5.65
N LEU A 9 -7.22 4.78 4.49
CA LEU A 9 -6.18 5.82 4.27
C LEU A 9 -6.49 6.83 3.10
N GLY A 10 -5.90 8.06 3.06
CA GLY A 10 -5.95 9.03 1.91
C GLY A 10 -5.26 10.43 2.09
N ALA A 11 -5.03 11.23 1.00
CA ALA A 11 -4.66 12.71 0.96
C ALA A 11 -4.82 13.38 -0.47
N LEU A 12 -4.86 14.73 -0.65
CA LEU A 12 -5.32 15.48 -1.89
C LEU A 12 -4.42 16.69 -2.33
N LEU A 13 -4.53 17.21 -3.58
CA LEU A 13 -4.67 18.67 -3.94
C LEU A 13 -4.86 19.06 -5.45
N TRP A 14 -4.79 20.37 -5.81
CA TRP A 14 -5.46 21.12 -6.92
C TRP A 14 -4.55 21.80 -7.99
N GLY A 15 -5.10 22.25 -9.15
CA GLY A 15 -4.71 23.56 -9.77
C GLY A 15 -4.59 23.75 -11.32
N PHE A 16 -5.64 24.26 -11.98
CA PHE A 16 -5.69 24.99 -13.30
C PHE A 16 -4.87 24.54 -14.54
N THR A 17 -5.50 23.77 -15.44
CA THR A 17 -5.78 24.15 -16.85
C THR A 17 -6.83 23.21 -17.47
N CYS A 18 -7.51 23.62 -18.53
CA CYS A 18 -8.75 22.95 -19.00
C CYS A 18 -8.50 21.67 -19.84
N VAL A 19 -8.55 20.49 -19.20
CA VAL A 19 -9.08 19.24 -19.77
C VAL A 19 -9.80 18.48 -18.64
N ASP A 20 -11.08 18.15 -18.81
CA ASP A 20 -11.87 17.38 -17.83
C ASP A 20 -11.52 15.88 -17.90
N VAL A 21 -10.42 15.51 -17.25
CA VAL A 21 -10.19 14.15 -16.76
C VAL A 21 -10.34 14.19 -15.26
N ARG A 22 -11.32 13.47 -14.72
CA ARG A 22 -11.50 13.27 -13.28
C ARG A 22 -10.38 12.40 -12.71
N ALA A 23 -9.18 12.96 -12.61
CA ALA A 23 -8.19 12.45 -11.69
C ALA A 23 -8.83 12.44 -10.30
N GLN A 24 -8.81 11.28 -9.65
CA GLN A 24 -9.13 11.18 -8.22
C GLN A 24 -7.97 11.84 -7.47
N GLN A 25 -8.07 13.17 -7.34
CA GLN A 25 -7.88 13.84 -6.05
C GLN A 25 -8.16 12.83 -4.91
N ALA A 26 -7.16 12.41 -4.12
CA ALA A 26 -7.36 11.42 -3.05
C ALA A 26 -7.76 12.09 -1.70
N PRO A 27 -8.14 11.37 -0.63
CA PRO A 27 -8.84 11.99 0.53
C PRO A 27 -8.00 12.85 1.53
N GLU A 28 -7.92 14.18 1.36
CA GLU A 28 -7.37 15.23 2.30
C GLU A 28 -7.07 14.81 3.77
N PRO A 29 -5.89 15.14 4.34
CA PRO A 29 -5.59 14.88 5.76
C PRO A 29 -6.24 15.91 6.72
N PRO A 30 -6.57 15.52 7.97
CA PRO A 30 -6.50 14.19 8.53
C PRO A 30 -7.62 13.27 8.02
N PHE A 31 -7.26 12.06 7.58
CA PHE A 31 -8.24 11.05 7.20
C PHE A 31 -9.14 10.68 8.39
N HIS A 32 -10.43 10.47 8.12
CA HIS A 32 -11.42 10.16 9.14
C HIS A 32 -12.30 8.98 8.72
N LEU A 33 -12.30 7.91 9.53
CA LEU A 33 -13.17 6.75 9.31
C LEU A 33 -14.64 7.16 9.22
N SER A 34 -15.33 6.63 8.22
CA SER A 34 -16.77 6.81 8.07
C SER A 34 -17.54 6.23 9.26
N LYS A 35 -18.79 6.69 9.46
CA LYS A 35 -19.70 6.08 10.46
C LYS A 35 -19.89 4.57 10.25
N LYS A 36 -19.69 4.06 9.03
CA LYS A 36 -19.79 2.63 8.71
C LYS A 36 -18.55 1.89 9.21
N GLU A 37 -17.36 2.39 8.90
CA GLU A 37 -16.08 1.77 9.28
C GLU A 37 -15.88 1.77 10.80
N LYS A 38 -16.23 2.86 11.50
CA LYS A 38 -16.24 2.91 12.97
C LYS A 38 -17.12 1.80 13.58
N ARG A 39 -18.32 1.56 13.03
CA ARG A 39 -19.20 0.44 13.45
C ARG A 39 -18.65 -0.95 13.07
N GLN A 40 -17.81 -1.03 12.05
CA GLN A 40 -17.17 -2.27 11.61
C GLN A 40 -15.86 -2.58 12.36
N GLY A 41 -15.48 -1.75 13.34
CA GLY A 41 -14.27 -1.93 14.15
C GLY A 41 -12.98 -1.52 13.45
N TYR A 42 -13.05 -0.73 12.37
CA TYR A 42 -11.84 -0.20 11.74
C TYR A 42 -11.09 0.75 12.69
N GLN A 43 -9.77 0.72 12.60
CA GLN A 43 -8.85 1.68 13.21
C GLN A 43 -8.13 2.44 12.09
N ILE A 44 -7.46 3.55 12.43
CA ILE A 44 -6.60 4.27 11.48
C ILE A 44 -5.16 3.84 11.76
N LEU A 45 -4.40 3.50 10.70
CA LEU A 45 -2.97 3.20 10.81
C LEU A 45 -2.11 4.42 10.44
N PHE A 46 -2.66 5.30 9.61
CA PHE A 46 -2.07 6.56 9.18
C PHE A 46 -3.20 7.47 8.72
N ASP A 47 -3.26 8.68 9.27
CA ASP A 47 -4.27 9.69 8.93
C ASP A 47 -3.73 10.82 8.05
N GLY A 48 -2.46 10.76 7.65
CA GLY A 48 -1.78 11.86 6.95
C GLY A 48 -1.11 12.89 7.86
N THR A 49 -1.12 12.72 9.18
CA THR A 49 -0.52 13.70 10.12
C THR A 49 0.68 13.18 10.91
N SER A 50 0.81 11.85 11.07
CA SER A 50 1.85 11.26 11.93
C SER A 50 2.37 9.92 11.41
N MET A 51 3.68 9.70 11.57
CA MET A 51 4.34 8.41 11.35
C MET A 51 4.42 7.55 12.64
N GLU A 52 3.69 7.92 13.71
CA GLU A 52 3.83 7.31 15.03
C GLU A 52 3.58 5.80 15.07
N HIS A 53 2.66 5.28 14.25
CA HIS A 53 2.36 3.85 14.16
C HIS A 53 3.39 3.05 13.34
N TRP A 54 4.44 3.70 12.83
CA TRP A 54 5.43 3.11 11.92
C TRP A 54 6.84 3.07 12.51
N MET A 55 7.64 2.11 12.03
CA MET A 55 9.05 1.90 12.37
C MET A 55 9.82 1.26 11.20
N GLY A 56 11.13 1.06 11.37
CA GLY A 56 12.01 0.60 10.30
C GLY A 56 12.55 1.76 9.49
N ASN A 57 12.40 1.73 8.16
CA ASN A 57 12.99 2.71 7.26
C ASN A 57 12.24 4.05 7.21
N LEU A 58 12.31 4.82 8.30
CA LEU A 58 11.79 6.19 8.40
C LEU A 58 12.72 7.24 7.75
N ASN A 59 13.83 6.80 7.13
CA ASN A 59 14.77 7.68 6.43
C ASN A 59 14.41 7.88 4.95
N GLU A 60 13.75 6.90 4.33
CA GLU A 60 13.32 6.94 2.93
C GLU A 60 11.80 6.92 2.78
N TYR A 61 11.06 6.32 3.72
CA TYR A 61 9.60 6.49 3.80
C TYR A 61 9.29 7.69 4.71
N VAL A 62 8.94 8.81 4.09
CA VAL A 62 8.78 10.13 4.72
C VAL A 62 7.33 10.61 4.64
N LEU A 63 6.94 11.47 5.59
CA LEU A 63 5.66 12.18 5.55
C LEU A 63 5.79 13.44 4.71
N GLU A 64 5.18 13.45 3.53
CA GLU A 64 5.11 14.59 2.61
C GLU A 64 3.64 14.85 2.26
N GLU A 65 3.14 16.08 2.49
CA GLU A 65 1.81 16.54 2.02
C GLU A 65 0.61 15.61 2.37
N GLY A 66 0.67 14.94 3.53
CA GLY A 66 -0.37 13.99 3.97
C GLY A 66 -0.16 12.55 3.53
N LEU A 67 0.94 12.25 2.84
CA LEU A 67 1.26 10.94 2.26
C LEU A 67 2.49 10.31 2.92
N ILE A 68 2.50 8.97 2.97
CA ILE A 68 3.74 8.21 3.13
C ILE A 68 4.37 8.11 1.74
N VAL A 69 5.51 8.77 1.54
CA VAL A 69 6.21 8.81 0.26
C VAL A 69 7.57 8.13 0.37
N MET A 70 7.86 7.24 -0.57
CA MET A 70 9.14 6.56 -0.67
C MET A 70 10.09 7.41 -1.53
N ARG A 71 11.18 7.88 -0.91
CA ARG A 71 12.24 8.70 -1.51
C ARG A 71 13.57 7.96 -1.41
N PRO A 72 13.98 7.20 -2.45
CA PRO A 72 15.15 6.34 -2.37
C PRO A 72 16.44 7.16 -2.32
N LYS A 73 17.39 6.72 -1.52
CA LYS A 73 18.71 7.32 -1.32
C LYS A 73 19.81 6.37 -1.76
N SER A 74 20.94 6.91 -2.22
CA SER A 74 22.08 6.08 -2.63
C SER A 74 22.61 5.25 -1.45
N GLY A 75 22.60 3.93 -1.58
CA GLY A 75 22.96 3.00 -0.50
C GLY A 75 21.87 2.80 0.57
N GLY A 76 20.66 3.33 0.35
CA GLY A 76 19.48 3.06 1.17
C GLY A 76 18.88 1.67 0.93
N GLY A 77 17.77 1.39 1.60
CA GLY A 77 17.09 0.10 1.59
C GLY A 77 16.44 -0.26 2.93
N GLY A 78 15.63 -1.31 2.91
CA GLY A 78 14.82 -1.76 4.04
C GLY A 78 13.40 -1.22 4.01
N ASN A 79 12.52 -1.89 4.76
CA ASN A 79 11.07 -1.69 4.69
C ASN A 79 10.56 -0.74 5.78
N LEU A 80 9.40 -0.14 5.52
CA LEU A 80 8.56 0.46 6.55
C LEU A 80 7.66 -0.62 7.16
N TYR A 81 7.56 -0.65 8.49
CA TYR A 81 6.75 -1.61 9.24
C TYR A 81 5.75 -0.90 10.14
N SER A 82 4.56 -1.48 10.33
CA SER A 82 3.72 -1.12 11.47
C SER A 82 4.41 -1.53 12.77
N ARG A 83 4.26 -0.74 13.84
CA ARG A 83 4.77 -1.10 15.18
C ARG A 83 4.04 -2.31 15.76
N ASP A 84 2.74 -2.36 15.54
CA ASP A 84 1.90 -3.48 15.94
C ASP A 84 1.96 -4.61 14.90
N THR A 85 1.78 -5.84 15.37
CA THR A 85 1.73 -7.05 14.54
C THR A 85 0.30 -7.56 14.40
N TYR A 86 -0.03 -8.07 13.21
CA TYR A 86 -1.40 -8.48 12.87
C TYR A 86 -1.40 -9.90 12.29
N SER A 87 -2.35 -10.74 12.75
CA SER A 87 -2.54 -12.10 12.24
C SER A 87 -3.65 -12.13 11.20
N ASP A 88 -4.89 -12.01 11.64
CA ASP A 88 -6.07 -11.94 10.77
C ASP A 88 -6.55 -10.48 10.68
N PHE A 89 -6.63 -9.91 9.47
CA PHE A 89 -6.91 -8.47 9.28
C PHE A 89 -7.56 -8.14 7.92
N ILE A 90 -8.16 -6.94 7.83
CA ILE A 90 -8.55 -6.31 6.56
C ILE A 90 -7.91 -4.93 6.42
N LEU A 91 -6.82 -4.83 5.65
CA LEU A 91 -6.16 -3.57 5.35
C LEU A 91 -6.78 -2.94 4.10
N ARG A 92 -7.32 -1.73 4.21
CA ARG A 92 -7.55 -0.86 3.05
C ARG A 92 -6.51 0.24 3.03
N PHE A 93 -6.12 0.62 1.83
CA PHE A 93 -5.26 1.77 1.60
C PHE A 93 -5.47 2.27 0.17
N GLU A 94 -5.04 3.51 -0.06
CA GLU A 94 -4.92 4.07 -1.41
C GLU A 94 -3.44 4.20 -1.75
N PHE A 95 -3.10 4.00 -3.02
CA PHE A 95 -1.73 4.16 -3.51
C PHE A 95 -1.72 4.75 -4.91
N SER A 96 -0.62 5.44 -5.23
CA SER A 96 -0.27 5.86 -6.58
C SER A 96 1.18 5.46 -6.84
N LEU A 97 1.53 5.27 -8.11
CA LEU A 97 2.87 4.88 -8.55
C LEU A 97 3.40 5.90 -9.54
N GLU A 98 4.67 6.27 -9.40
CA GLU A 98 5.41 6.90 -10.49
C GLU A 98 5.60 5.87 -11.64
N PRO A 99 5.83 6.30 -12.89
CA PRO A 99 6.14 5.37 -13.99
C PRO A 99 7.31 4.46 -13.64
N ALA A 100 7.20 3.17 -13.98
CA ALA A 100 8.14 2.12 -13.54
C ALA A 100 8.21 1.90 -12.01
N GLY A 101 7.21 2.36 -11.25
CA GLY A 101 7.14 2.15 -9.81
C GLY A 101 7.07 0.66 -9.45
N ASN A 102 7.92 0.25 -8.50
CA ASN A 102 8.02 -1.12 -7.98
C ASN A 102 8.16 -1.07 -6.44
N ASN A 103 7.20 -1.65 -5.74
CA ASN A 103 7.13 -1.70 -4.28
C ASN A 103 6.34 -2.96 -3.86
N GLY A 104 6.22 -3.23 -2.56
CA GLY A 104 5.53 -4.42 -2.06
C GLY A 104 4.86 -4.18 -0.71
N LEU A 105 3.65 -4.69 -0.55
CA LEU A 105 2.97 -4.74 0.75
C LEU A 105 3.34 -6.04 1.47
N GLY A 106 4.15 -5.93 2.52
CA GLY A 106 4.46 -7.06 3.40
C GLY A 106 3.25 -7.49 4.22
N LEU A 107 2.92 -8.79 4.19
CA LEU A 107 1.90 -9.41 5.01
C LEU A 107 2.55 -10.32 6.05
N ARG A 108 2.18 -10.11 7.33
CA ARG A 108 2.69 -10.88 8.48
C ARG A 108 4.22 -10.97 8.46
N HIS A 109 4.86 -9.84 8.17
CA HIS A 109 6.30 -9.76 8.04
C HIS A 109 6.94 -9.46 9.39
N ASP A 110 7.83 -10.34 9.86
CA ASP A 110 8.62 -10.12 11.08
C ASP A 110 9.60 -8.97 10.87
N TYR A 111 9.83 -8.14 11.87
CA TYR A 111 10.84 -7.07 11.74
C TYR A 111 12.25 -7.68 11.54
N VAL A 112 12.91 -7.31 10.44
CA VAL A 112 14.31 -7.68 10.18
C VAL A 112 15.13 -6.41 9.94
N GLU A 113 16.28 -6.31 10.59
CA GLU A 113 17.19 -5.17 10.47
C GLU A 113 17.94 -5.20 9.12
N PRO A 114 18.03 -4.07 8.40
CA PRO A 114 18.86 -3.99 7.19
C PRO A 114 20.34 -4.33 7.46
N PRO A 115 21.05 -4.97 6.53
CA PRO A 115 20.63 -5.34 5.17
C PRO A 115 19.96 -6.73 5.10
N ALA A 116 19.61 -7.35 6.24
CA ALA A 116 19.18 -8.74 6.25
C ALA A 116 17.71 -8.91 5.84
N GLY A 117 17.50 -9.77 4.84
CA GLY A 117 16.29 -10.59 4.68
C GLY A 117 14.97 -9.91 4.30
N TYR A 118 14.02 -10.79 3.94
CA TYR A 118 12.59 -10.52 3.85
C TYR A 118 11.92 -11.73 4.53
N SER A 119 11.08 -11.51 5.53
CA SER A 119 10.55 -12.55 6.43
C SER A 119 9.05 -12.42 6.57
N GLY A 120 8.34 -12.69 5.48
CA GLY A 120 6.88 -12.60 5.38
C GLY A 120 6.41 -12.96 3.97
N MET A 121 5.12 -12.79 3.71
CA MET A 121 4.59 -12.81 2.34
C MET A 121 4.60 -11.38 1.78
N GLU A 122 4.70 -11.26 0.46
CA GLU A 122 4.65 -9.98 -0.25
C GLU A 122 3.45 -9.97 -1.19
N LEU A 123 2.65 -8.89 -1.16
CA LEU A 123 1.75 -8.54 -2.25
C LEU A 123 2.44 -7.51 -3.15
N GLN A 124 2.59 -7.87 -4.41
CA GLN A 124 3.28 -7.03 -5.40
C GLN A 124 2.54 -5.71 -5.66
N ILE A 125 3.24 -4.58 -5.62
CA ILE A 125 2.74 -3.25 -6.00
C ILE A 125 3.63 -2.69 -7.13
N LEU A 126 3.23 -2.98 -8.38
CA LEU A 126 4.06 -2.75 -9.57
C LEU A 126 3.28 -2.00 -10.66
N ASP A 127 3.93 -1.07 -11.37
CA ASP A 127 3.43 -0.47 -12.61
C ASP A 127 3.48 -1.50 -13.76
N ASN A 128 2.62 -2.52 -13.71
CA ASN A 128 2.75 -3.74 -14.52
C ASN A 128 2.59 -3.56 -16.05
N GLU A 129 2.27 -2.37 -16.53
CA GLU A 129 2.22 -2.04 -17.97
C GLU A 129 3.49 -1.30 -18.45
N HIS A 130 4.42 -0.95 -17.54
CA HIS A 130 5.69 -0.34 -17.91
C HIS A 130 6.53 -1.27 -18.82
N PRO A 131 7.23 -0.75 -19.85
CA PRO A 131 8.04 -1.56 -20.76
C PRO A 131 9.05 -2.50 -20.10
N ASP A 132 9.61 -2.10 -18.96
CA ASP A 132 10.62 -2.89 -18.22
C ASP A 132 10.05 -4.18 -17.59
N TYR A 133 8.72 -4.27 -17.44
CA TYR A 133 8.03 -5.38 -16.79
C TYR A 133 7.24 -6.27 -17.76
N ARG A 134 7.46 -6.13 -19.07
CA ARG A 134 6.76 -6.89 -20.13
C ARG A 134 6.93 -8.41 -20.06
N SER A 135 8.01 -8.90 -19.45
CA SER A 135 8.43 -10.30 -19.48
C SER A 135 8.64 -10.89 -18.09
N LEU A 136 7.77 -10.57 -17.13
CA LEU A 136 7.79 -11.16 -15.80
C LEU A 136 6.90 -12.42 -15.74
N GLU A 137 7.19 -13.32 -14.81
CA GLU A 137 6.34 -14.48 -14.55
C GLU A 137 4.96 -14.06 -13.99
N PRO A 138 3.88 -14.82 -14.23
CA PRO A 138 2.52 -14.43 -13.82
C PRO A 138 2.38 -14.03 -12.35
N GLY A 139 3.11 -14.69 -11.44
CA GLY A 139 3.12 -14.41 -10.01
C GLY A 139 3.93 -13.17 -9.58
N GLN A 140 4.53 -12.44 -10.51
CA GLN A 140 5.36 -11.25 -10.25
C GLN A 140 4.67 -9.92 -10.59
N TYR A 141 3.42 -9.95 -11.05
CA TYR A 141 2.62 -8.78 -11.41
C TYR A 141 1.77 -8.25 -10.25
N HIS A 142 1.35 -6.99 -10.31
CA HIS A 142 0.59 -6.31 -9.26
C HIS A 142 -0.58 -7.14 -8.71
N GLY A 143 -0.77 -7.10 -7.38
CA GLY A 143 -1.80 -7.83 -6.65
C GLY A 143 -1.50 -9.31 -6.43
N SER A 144 -0.46 -9.86 -7.07
CA SER A 144 -0.04 -11.25 -6.86
C SER A 144 0.58 -11.42 -5.48
N VAL A 145 0.42 -12.59 -4.87
CA VAL A 145 1.32 -13.03 -3.79
C VAL A 145 2.64 -13.38 -4.48
N TYR A 146 3.67 -12.58 -4.24
CA TYR A 146 4.85 -12.53 -5.09
C TYR A 146 5.52 -13.90 -5.26
N LYS A 147 5.59 -14.37 -6.51
CA LYS A 147 6.09 -15.70 -6.94
C LYS A 147 5.30 -16.92 -6.42
N ILE A 148 4.17 -16.74 -5.73
CA ILE A 148 3.35 -17.84 -5.19
C ILE A 148 1.98 -17.93 -5.89
N ILE A 149 1.21 -16.83 -5.94
CA ILE A 149 -0.16 -16.82 -6.48
C ILE A 149 -0.31 -15.64 -7.44
N ALA A 150 -0.52 -15.93 -8.72
CA ALA A 150 -0.75 -14.91 -9.75
C ALA A 150 -2.12 -14.24 -9.61
N ALA A 151 -2.15 -12.92 -9.68
CA ALA A 151 -3.39 -12.14 -9.67
C ALA A 151 -4.05 -12.05 -11.05
N LYS A 152 -5.37 -11.81 -11.03
CA LYS A 152 -6.12 -11.43 -12.24
C LYS A 152 -5.81 -9.97 -12.58
N ARG A 153 -5.05 -9.75 -13.65
CA ARG A 153 -4.68 -8.42 -14.18
C ARG A 153 -5.87 -7.70 -14.84
N GLY A 154 -5.69 -6.40 -15.11
CA GLY A 154 -6.62 -5.55 -15.86
C GLY A 154 -7.40 -4.52 -15.04
N PHE A 155 -7.16 -4.43 -13.73
CA PHE A 155 -7.85 -3.51 -12.80
C PHE A 155 -6.97 -2.38 -12.27
N LEU A 156 -5.64 -2.45 -12.48
CA LEU A 156 -4.71 -1.40 -12.08
C LEU A 156 -4.87 -0.18 -13.02
N LYS A 157 -5.03 1.01 -12.45
CA LYS A 157 -5.05 2.28 -13.20
C LYS A 157 -3.62 2.68 -13.61
N PRO A 158 -3.43 3.46 -14.69
CA PRO A 158 -2.10 3.91 -15.13
C PRO A 158 -1.33 4.66 -14.03
N ALA A 159 0.00 4.64 -14.10
CA ALA A 159 0.89 5.42 -13.24
C ALA A 159 0.44 6.89 -13.12
N GLY A 160 0.63 7.46 -11.93
CA GLY A 160 0.08 8.76 -11.50
C GLY A 160 -1.38 8.72 -11.04
N SER A 161 -2.14 7.65 -11.30
CA SER A 161 -3.53 7.50 -10.86
C SER A 161 -3.65 6.83 -9.49
N TRP A 162 -4.53 7.34 -8.64
CA TRP A 162 -4.86 6.73 -7.35
C TRP A 162 -5.69 5.46 -7.51
N ASN A 163 -5.19 4.39 -6.90
CA ASN A 163 -5.81 3.07 -6.82
C ASN A 163 -6.28 2.82 -5.39
N VAL A 164 -7.45 2.19 -5.22
CA VAL A 164 -7.96 1.76 -3.91
C VAL A 164 -7.79 0.24 -3.81
N GLN A 165 -7.16 -0.24 -2.74
CA GLN A 165 -6.93 -1.67 -2.51
C GLN A 165 -7.46 -2.10 -1.14
N GLU A 166 -8.21 -3.21 -1.10
CA GLU A 166 -8.56 -3.94 0.12
C GLU A 166 -7.85 -5.31 0.11
N VAL A 167 -7.10 -5.60 1.17
CA VAL A 167 -6.43 -6.88 1.41
C VAL A 167 -7.07 -7.52 2.63
N ARG A 168 -7.53 -8.76 2.48
CA ARG A 168 -7.98 -9.62 3.59
C ARG A 168 -6.99 -10.74 3.77
N ALA A 169 -6.50 -10.91 4.98
CA ALA A 169 -5.70 -12.05 5.39
C ALA A 169 -6.44 -12.76 6.52
N GLU A 170 -6.96 -13.95 6.26
CA GLU A 170 -7.77 -14.76 7.20
C GLU A 170 -7.25 -16.20 7.17
N GLY A 171 -6.45 -16.61 8.16
CA GLY A 171 -5.70 -17.86 8.07
C GLY A 171 -4.73 -17.86 6.88
N ASP A 172 -4.69 -18.92 6.09
CA ASP A 172 -3.96 -18.99 4.82
C ASP A 172 -4.72 -18.37 3.63
N HIS A 173 -5.96 -17.92 3.82
CA HIS A 173 -6.75 -17.27 2.79
C HIS A 173 -6.36 -15.79 2.64
N ILE A 174 -5.73 -15.46 1.51
CA ILE A 174 -5.41 -14.09 1.11
C ILE A 174 -6.32 -13.67 -0.04
N GLN A 175 -7.06 -12.57 0.14
CA GLN A 175 -7.87 -11.94 -0.90
C GLN A 175 -7.38 -10.51 -1.13
N VAL A 176 -7.14 -10.15 -2.39
CA VAL A 176 -6.85 -8.78 -2.83
C VAL A 176 -7.99 -8.31 -3.71
N ILE A 177 -8.51 -7.13 -3.42
CA ILE A 177 -9.54 -6.42 -4.20
C ILE A 177 -8.95 -5.08 -4.59
N LEU A 178 -8.96 -4.77 -5.88
CA LEU A 178 -8.39 -3.55 -6.46
C LEU A 178 -9.46 -2.86 -7.32
N ASN A 179 -9.73 -1.59 -7.02
CA ASN A 179 -10.70 -0.70 -7.70
C ASN A 179 -12.12 -1.27 -7.84
#